data_AF-A0A0N0IX33-F1
#
_entry.id   AF-A0A0N0IX33-F1
#
_cell.length_a   1.000
_cell.length_b   1.000
_cell.length_c   1.000
_cell.angle_alpha   90.00
_cell.angle_beta   90.00
_cell.angle_gamma   90.00
#
_symmetry.space_group_name_H-M   'P 1'
#
loop_
_entity.id
_entity.type
_entity.pdbx_description
1 polymer ?
#
loop_
_entity_poly.entity_id
_entity_poly.type
_entity_poly.pdbx_seq_one_letter_code
_entity_poly.pdbx_strand_id
1 'polypeptide(L)'
;MKNVLLKSILILGIMTFLNAGLVGESVKLIGMPPSSHTLHGFAVFVGGLIISGISFATILIFKRSYGAVWKVAVLFEILYLVMLLWSRVNPLVYFTQRTDDSLIDLLLYVNSIVVFLIIFLFDFVFSKITSAKNKN
;
A
#
# COMPACT_ATOMS: atom_id res chain seq x y z
N MET A 1 23.75 -4.62 -6.58
CA MET A 1 22.98 -5.66 -5.86
C MET A 1 22.42 -5.19 -4.52
N LYS A 2 23.20 -4.62 -3.58
CA LYS A 2 22.68 -4.09 -2.29
C LYS A 2 21.53 -3.07 -2.46
N ASN A 3 21.58 -2.24 -3.51
CA ASN A 3 20.58 -1.19 -3.74
C ASN A 3 19.17 -1.72 -4.03
N VAL A 4 19.01 -2.90 -4.65
CA VAL A 4 17.66 -3.39 -5.01
C VAL A 4 16.92 -3.91 -3.79
N LEU A 5 17.58 -4.72 -2.95
CA LEU A 5 16.97 -5.22 -1.70
C LEU A 5 16.69 -4.09 -0.73
N LEU A 6 17.61 -3.14 -0.58
CA LEU A 6 17.41 -1.98 0.29
C LEU A 6 16.24 -1.10 -0.20
N LYS A 7 16.17 -0.81 -1.50
CA LYS A 7 15.03 -0.10 -2.10
C LYS A 7 13.73 -0.86 -1.90
N SER A 8 13.76 -2.19 -2.04
CA SER A 8 12.56 -3.02 -1.84
C SER A 8 12.06 -2.92 -0.42
N ILE A 9 12.93 -3.07 0.59
CA ILE A 9 12.57 -2.92 2.00
C ILE A 9 12.01 -1.53 2.27
N LEU A 10 12.62 -0.49 1.71
CA LEU A 10 12.15 0.88 1.83
C LEU A 10 10.72 1.05 1.27
N ILE A 11 10.46 0.57 0.05
CA ILE A 11 9.15 0.69 -0.61
C ILE A 11 8.09 -0.08 0.20
N LEU A 12 8.38 -1.32 0.59
CA LEU A 12 7.47 -2.15 1.37
C LEU A 12 7.12 -1.49 2.70
N GLY A 13 8.13 -0.92 3.38
CA GLY A 13 7.94 -0.14 4.60
C GLY A 13 7.05 1.08 4.36
N ILE A 14 7.39 1.92 3.39
CA ILE A 14 6.63 3.14 3.08
C ILE A 14 5.17 2.79 2.73
N MET A 15 4.93 1.79 1.88
CA MET A 15 3.56 1.39 1.52
C MET A 15 2.78 0.86 2.72
N THR A 16 3.42 0.12 3.63
CA THR A 16 2.80 -0.34 4.87
C THR A 16 2.40 0.82 5.77
N PHE A 17 3.32 1.77 6.00
CA PHE A 17 3.05 2.93 6.86
C PHE A 17 2.01 3.89 6.27
N LEU A 18 2.10 4.17 4.97
CA LEU A 18 1.14 5.06 4.31
C LEU A 18 -0.28 4.46 4.31
N ASN A 19 -0.42 3.16 4.03
CA ASN A 19 -1.73 2.50 4.11
C ASN A 19 -2.31 2.57 5.53
N ALA A 20 -1.53 2.21 6.55
CA ALA A 20 -1.99 2.28 7.94
C ALA A 20 -2.34 3.71 8.38
N GLY A 21 -1.53 4.69 8.00
CA GLY A 21 -1.75 6.10 8.33
C GLY A 21 -3.00 6.69 7.66
N LEU A 22 -3.19 6.44 6.36
CA LEU A 22 -4.35 6.94 5.63
C LEU A 22 -5.66 6.35 6.15
N VAL A 23 -5.64 5.11 6.63
CA VAL A 23 -6.82 4.49 7.25
C VAL A 23 -7.15 5.16 8.58
N GLY A 24 -6.16 5.47 9.41
CA GLY A 24 -6.39 6.25 10.63
C GLY A 24 -7.02 7.63 10.36
N GLU A 25 -6.59 8.31 9.30
CA GLU A 25 -7.19 9.58 8.86
C GLU A 25 -8.58 9.39 8.23
N SER A 26 -8.83 8.30 7.53
CA SER A 26 -10.14 7.99 6.94
C SER A 26 -11.20 7.77 8.01
N VAL A 27 -10.86 7.02 9.05
CA VAL A 27 -11.72 6.82 10.23
C VAL A 27 -12.04 8.15 10.91
N LYS A 28 -11.05 9.06 10.98
CA LYS A 28 -11.22 10.42 11.51
C LYS A 28 -12.15 11.27 10.67
N LEU A 29 -12.04 11.18 9.36
CA LEU A 29 -12.87 11.92 8.43
C LEU A 29 -14.34 11.50 8.52
N ILE A 30 -14.60 10.22 8.78
CA ILE A 30 -15.96 9.67 8.94
C ILE A 30 -16.55 9.96 10.33
N GLY A 31 -15.73 10.39 11.30
CA GLY A 31 -16.20 10.71 12.65
C GLY A 31 -16.48 9.48 13.53
N MET A 32 -15.87 8.35 13.20
CA MET A 32 -15.94 7.15 14.04
C MET A 32 -15.22 7.36 15.39
N PRO A 33 -15.52 6.55 16.43
CA PRO A 33 -14.95 6.74 17.76
C PRO A 33 -13.41 6.63 17.76
N PRO A 34 -12.67 7.40 18.59
CA PRO A 34 -11.21 7.37 18.66
C PRO A 34 -10.59 5.97 18.78
N SER A 35 -11.27 5.06 19.49
CA SER A 35 -10.86 3.66 19.64
C SER A 35 -10.83 2.87 18.32
N SER A 36 -11.67 3.25 17.35
CA SER A 36 -11.71 2.62 16.03
C SER A 36 -10.55 3.04 15.14
N HIS A 37 -9.95 4.22 15.34
CA HIS A 37 -8.83 4.71 14.53
C HIS A 37 -7.58 3.86 14.76
N THR A 38 -7.26 3.63 16.03
CA THR A 38 -6.11 2.82 16.41
C THR A 38 -6.32 1.37 16.01
N LEU A 39 -7.54 0.84 16.15
CA LEU A 39 -7.86 -0.53 15.76
C LEU A 39 -7.70 -0.77 14.25
N HIS A 40 -8.33 0.03 13.40
CA HIS A 40 -8.26 -0.14 11.95
C HIS A 40 -6.86 0.15 11.41
N GLY A 41 -6.22 1.22 11.87
CA GLY A 41 -4.84 1.53 11.50
C GLY A 41 -3.87 0.42 11.90
N PHE A 42 -4.02 -0.15 13.10
CA PHE A 42 -3.18 -1.25 13.56
C PHE A 42 -3.45 -2.55 12.79
N ALA A 43 -4.70 -2.88 12.49
CA ALA A 43 -5.04 -4.04 11.68
C ALA A 43 -4.42 -3.96 10.28
N VAL A 44 -4.51 -2.79 9.64
CA VAL A 44 -3.89 -2.53 8.33
C VAL A 44 -2.36 -2.57 8.41
N PHE A 45 -1.79 -2.06 9.50
CA PHE A 45 -0.34 -2.13 9.72
C PHE A 45 0.16 -3.57 9.84
N VAL A 46 -0.49 -4.40 10.67
CA VAL A 46 -0.15 -5.82 10.82
C VAL A 46 -0.32 -6.57 9.49
N GLY A 47 -1.41 -6.31 8.77
CA GLY A 47 -1.63 -6.86 7.43
C GLY A 47 -0.53 -6.47 6.46
N GLY A 48 -0.16 -5.19 6.42
CA GLY A 48 0.91 -4.66 5.59
C GLY A 48 2.29 -5.25 5.94
N LEU A 49 2.57 -5.55 7.21
CA LEU A 49 3.78 -6.27 7.61
C LEU A 49 3.82 -7.71 7.09
N ILE A 50 2.70 -8.43 7.17
CA ILE A 50 2.58 -9.80 6.63
C ILE A 50 2.82 -9.76 5.11
N ILE A 51 2.15 -8.85 4.40
CA ILE A 51 2.31 -8.67 2.96
C ILE A 51 3.74 -8.27 2.62
N SER A 52 4.36 -7.38 3.39
CA SER A 52 5.76 -7.00 3.22
C SER A 52 6.69 -8.21 3.37
N GLY A 53 6.44 -9.08 4.35
CA GLY A 53 7.20 -10.33 4.52
C GLY A 53 7.08 -11.27 3.33
N ILE A 54 5.85 -11.52 2.85
CA ILE A 54 5.57 -12.36 1.68
C ILE A 54 6.19 -11.75 0.41
N SER A 55 6.03 -10.44 0.22
CA SER A 55 6.59 -9.70 -0.91
C SER A 55 8.11 -9.78 -0.90
N PHE A 56 8.74 -9.59 0.26
CA PHE A 56 10.18 -9.66 0.41
C PHE A 56 10.71 -11.07 0.11
N ALA A 57 10.06 -12.13 0.61
CA ALA A 57 10.39 -13.51 0.27
C ALA A 57 10.29 -13.76 -1.24
N THR A 58 9.23 -13.26 -1.88
CA THR A 58 9.02 -13.35 -3.34
C THR A 58 10.13 -12.65 -4.11
N ILE A 59 10.51 -11.44 -3.68
CA ILE A 59 11.61 -10.68 -4.28
C ILE A 59 12.95 -11.39 -4.09
N LEU A 60 13.17 -12.05 -2.94
CA LEU A 60 14.38 -12.85 -2.68
C LEU A 60 14.50 -14.06 -3.61
N ILE A 61 13.39 -14.70 -3.97
CA ILE A 61 13.37 -15.85 -4.90
C ILE A 61 13.56 -15.34 -6.34
N PHE A 62 12.83 -14.30 -6.74
CA PHE A 62 12.77 -13.80 -8.12
C PHE A 62 13.57 -12.50 -8.32
N LYS A 63 14.74 -12.37 -7.68
CA LYS A 63 15.55 -11.12 -7.64
C LYS A 63 15.77 -10.45 -8.99
N ARG A 64 15.95 -11.22 -10.06
CA ARG A 64 16.18 -10.67 -11.42
C ARG A 64 14.94 -9.98 -12.00
N SER A 65 13.74 -10.42 -11.62
CA SER A 65 12.48 -9.87 -12.12
C SER A 65 12.12 -8.54 -11.46
N TYR A 66 12.54 -8.33 -10.21
CA TYR A 66 12.18 -7.17 -9.38
C TYR A 66 13.26 -6.07 -9.33
N GLY A 67 14.01 -5.88 -10.41
CA GLY A 67 15.05 -4.84 -10.48
C GLY A 67 14.53 -3.39 -10.45
N ALA A 68 13.22 -3.18 -10.64
CA ALA A 68 12.59 -1.86 -10.70
C ALA A 68 11.63 -1.65 -9.52
N VAL A 69 11.60 -0.42 -9.00
CA VAL A 69 10.80 0.01 -7.84
C VAL A 69 9.31 -0.22 -8.08
N TRP A 70 8.80 0.19 -9.25
CA TRP A 70 7.39 -0.02 -9.59
C TRP A 70 6.95 -1.49 -9.52
N LYS A 71 7.82 -2.46 -9.85
CA LYS A 71 7.47 -3.89 -9.78
C LYS A 71 7.28 -4.37 -8.35
N VAL A 72 8.05 -3.81 -7.41
CA VAL A 72 7.90 -4.09 -5.98
C VAL A 72 6.59 -3.48 -5.47
N ALA A 73 6.28 -2.25 -5.87
CA ALA A 73 5.03 -1.59 -5.50
C ALA A 73 3.80 -2.35 -6.04
N VAL A 74 3.84 -2.80 -7.30
CA VAL A 74 2.77 -3.62 -7.89
C VAL A 74 2.59 -4.94 -7.15
N LEU A 75 3.67 -5.63 -6.78
CA LEU A 75 3.59 -6.86 -6.01
C LEU A 75 2.91 -6.65 -4.65
N PHE A 76 3.33 -5.60 -3.93
CA PHE A 76 2.70 -5.25 -2.65
C PHE A 76 1.20 -4.97 -2.85
N GLU A 77 0.85 -4.14 -3.84
CA GLU A 77 -0.54 -3.75 -4.11
C GLU A 77 -1.43 -4.96 -4.43
N ILE A 78 -0.96 -5.86 -5.31
CA ILE A 78 -1.71 -7.08 -5.66
C ILE A 78 -1.97 -7.92 -4.40
N LEU A 79 -0.92 -8.16 -3.59
CA LEU A 79 -1.05 -8.95 -2.38
C LEU A 79 -1.95 -8.27 -1.34
N TYR A 80 -1.90 -6.94 -1.24
CA TYR A 80 -2.75 -6.17 -0.35
C TYR A 80 -4.23 -6.25 -0.74
N LEU A 81 -4.55 -6.05 -2.02
CA LEU A 81 -5.91 -6.19 -2.52
C LEU A 81 -6.45 -7.61 -2.34
N VAL A 82 -5.63 -8.64 -2.57
CA VAL A 82 -6.00 -10.03 -2.30
C VAL A 82 -6.27 -10.25 -0.82
N MET A 83 -5.47 -9.67 0.08
CA MET A 83 -5.68 -9.76 1.51
C MET A 83 -7.01 -9.11 1.93
N LEU A 84 -7.34 -7.93 1.40
CA LEU A 84 -8.61 -7.26 1.68
C LEU A 84 -9.81 -8.11 1.24
N LEU A 85 -9.75 -8.68 0.03
CA LEU A 85 -10.78 -9.58 -0.48
C LEU A 85 -10.93 -10.83 0.39
N TRP A 86 -9.80 -11.42 0.83
CA TRP A 86 -9.82 -12.58 1.74
C TRP A 86 -10.43 -12.23 3.10
N SER A 87 -10.20 -11.01 3.57
CA SER A 87 -10.72 -10.50 4.85
C SER A 87 -12.20 -10.15 4.81
N ARG A 88 -12.90 -10.47 3.69
CA ARG A 88 -14.31 -10.16 3.44
C ARG A 88 -14.64 -8.67 3.39
N VAL A 89 -13.63 -7.81 3.21
CA VAL A 89 -13.80 -6.37 3.01
C VAL A 89 -14.27 -6.17 1.57
N ASN A 90 -15.55 -5.87 1.37
CA ASN A 90 -16.14 -5.74 0.05
C ASN A 90 -16.50 -4.28 -0.27
N PRO A 91 -15.75 -3.61 -1.17
CA PRO A 91 -15.95 -2.19 -1.44
C PRO A 91 -17.28 -1.91 -2.16
N LEU A 92 -17.89 -2.93 -2.77
CA LEU A 92 -19.14 -2.78 -3.52
C LEU A 92 -20.37 -2.70 -2.60
N VAL A 93 -20.26 -3.16 -1.35
CA VAL A 93 -21.37 -3.14 -0.39
C VAL A 93 -21.87 -1.71 -0.16
N TYR A 94 -20.96 -0.73 -0.12
CA TYR A 94 -21.30 0.68 0.05
C TYR A 94 -22.33 1.21 -0.96
N PHE A 95 -22.30 0.73 -2.21
CA PHE A 95 -23.23 1.16 -3.25
C PHE A 95 -24.64 0.57 -3.08
N THR A 96 -24.77 -0.50 -2.28
CA THR A 96 -26.04 -1.15 -1.96
C THR A 96 -26.57 -0.78 -0.57
N GLN A 97 -25.67 -0.59 0.39
CA GLN A 97 -25.96 -0.27 1.79
C GLN A 97 -24.99 0.83 2.23
N ARG A 98 -25.48 2.08 2.36
CA ARG A 98 -24.64 3.21 2.78
C ARG A 98 -24.58 3.27 4.31
N THR A 99 -23.58 2.61 4.86
CA THR A 99 -23.25 2.64 6.30
C THR A 99 -21.80 3.09 6.49
N ASP A 100 -21.46 3.58 7.68
CA ASP A 100 -20.09 4.02 7.98
C ASP A 100 -19.07 2.88 7.82
N ASP A 101 -19.44 1.66 8.22
CA ASP A 101 -18.61 0.46 8.06
C ASP A 101 -18.34 0.15 6.58
N SER A 102 -19.40 0.19 5.75
CA SER A 102 -19.25 -0.02 4.30
C SER A 102 -18.45 1.09 3.61
N LEU A 103 -18.47 2.32 4.15
CA LEU A 103 -17.67 3.42 3.64
C LEU A 103 -16.19 3.23 4.00
N ILE A 104 -15.88 2.75 5.20
CA ILE A 104 -14.52 2.36 5.59
C ILE A 104 -14.00 1.26 4.66
N ASP A 105 -14.80 0.23 4.39
CA ASP A 105 -14.43 -0.84 3.47
C ASP A 105 -14.06 -0.28 2.10
N LEU A 106 -14.85 0.64 1.53
CA LEU A 106 -14.51 1.30 0.29
C LEU A 106 -13.22 2.13 0.40
N LEU A 107 -13.06 2.89 1.48
CA LEU A 107 -11.89 3.74 1.69
C LEU A 107 -10.60 2.93 1.85
N LEU A 108 -10.63 1.70 2.38
CA LEU A 108 -9.46 0.83 2.42
C LEU A 108 -8.88 0.59 1.01
N TYR A 109 -9.75 0.35 0.02
CA TYR A 109 -9.34 0.14 -1.37
C TYR A 109 -8.90 1.45 -2.02
N VAL A 110 -9.65 2.53 -1.82
CA VAL A 110 -9.31 3.85 -2.38
C VAL A 110 -7.96 4.32 -1.85
N ASN A 111 -7.71 4.18 -0.54
CA ASN A 111 -6.44 4.53 0.08
C ASN A 111 -5.29 3.71 -0.50
N SER A 112 -5.46 2.39 -0.68
CA SER A 112 -4.45 1.53 -1.29
C SER A 112 -4.05 2.03 -2.69
N ILE A 113 -5.04 2.31 -3.53
CA ILE A 113 -4.81 2.84 -4.88
C ILE A 113 -4.09 4.20 -4.82
N VAL A 114 -4.49 5.08 -3.89
CA VAL A 114 -3.83 6.39 -3.69
C VAL A 114 -2.37 6.19 -3.28
N VAL A 115 -2.06 5.30 -2.33
CA VAL A 115 -0.68 5.00 -1.93
C VAL A 115 0.12 4.47 -3.11
N PHE A 116 -0.44 3.53 -3.87
CA PHE A 116 0.22 2.99 -5.05
C PHE A 116 0.53 4.08 -6.09
N LEU A 117 -0.43 4.97 -6.37
CA LEU A 117 -0.24 6.10 -7.29
C LEU A 117 0.83 7.08 -6.80
N ILE A 118 0.87 7.37 -5.49
CA ILE A 118 1.91 8.22 -4.89
C ILE A 118 3.29 7.61 -5.14
N ILE A 119 3.48 6.33 -4.83
CA ILE A 119 4.76 5.64 -5.05
C ILE A 119 5.14 5.61 -6.53
N PHE A 120 4.16 5.36 -7.41
CA PHE A 120 4.39 5.37 -8.84
C PHE A 120 4.82 6.74 -9.37
N LEU A 121 4.15 7.81 -8.94
CA LEU A 121 4.51 9.18 -9.30
C LEU A 121 5.91 9.55 -8.80
N PHE A 122 6.26 9.18 -7.57
CA PHE A 122 7.61 9.39 -7.04
C PHE A 122 8.67 8.66 -7.87
N ASP A 123 8.46 7.39 -8.21
CA ASP A 123 9.40 6.63 -9.06
C ASP A 123 9.55 7.26 -10.44
N PHE A 124 8.43 7.71 -11.04
CA PHE A 124 8.42 8.36 -12.34
C PHE A 124 9.19 9.69 -12.35
N VAL A 125 8.92 10.57 -11.37
CA VAL A 125 9.60 11.86 -11.23
C VAL A 125 11.09 11.66 -10.97
N PHE A 126 11.45 10.76 -10.06
CA PHE A 126 12.84 10.50 -9.70
C PHE A 126 13.65 9.93 -10.88
N SER A 127 13.03 9.05 -11.66
CA SER A 127 13.61 8.51 -12.89
C SER A 127 13.88 9.61 -13.93
N LYS A 128 12.91 10.51 -14.15
CA LYS A 128 13.07 11.65 -15.06
C LYS A 128 14.20 12.60 -14.63
N ILE A 129 14.27 12.97 -13.35
CA ILE A 129 15.32 13.87 -12.83
C ILE A 129 16.70 13.24 -13.03
N THR A 130 16.85 11.96 -12.71
CA THR A 130 18.13 11.26 -12.84
C THR A 130 18.54 11.11 -14.31
N SER A 131 17.60 10.84 -15.20
CA SER A 131 17.87 10.76 -16.64
C SER A 131 18.25 12.10 -17.24
N ALA A 132 17.68 13.21 -16.76
CA ALA A 132 18.04 14.55 -17.22
C ALA A 132 19.47 14.93 -16.80
N LYS A 133 19.88 14.55 -15.58
CA LYS A 133 21.23 14.80 -15.07
C LYS A 133 22.34 14.09 -15.85
N ASN A 134 22.06 12.92 -16.42
CA ASN A 134 23.03 12.12 -17.17
C ASN A 134 23.20 12.53 -18.64
N LYS A 135 22.40 13.49 -19.12
CA LYS A 135 22.47 14.03 -20.49
C LYS A 135 23.21 15.37 -20.59
N ASN A 136 23.60 15.95 -19.46
CA ASN A 136 24.49 17.12 -19.36
C ASN A 136 25.88 16.67 -18.92
#